data_AF-B3DU91-F1
#
_entry.id   AF-B3DU91-F1
#
_cell.length_a   1.000
_cell.length_b   1.000
_cell.length_c   1.000
_cell.angle_alpha   90.00
_cell.angle_beta   90.00
_cell.angle_gamma   90.00
#
_symmetry.space_group_name_H-M   'P 1'
#
loop_
_entity.id
_entity.type
_entity.pdbx_description
1 polymer ?
#
loop_
_entity_poly.entity_id
_entity_poly.type
_entity_poly.pdbx_seq_one_letter_code
_entity_poly.pdbx_strand_id
1 'polypeptide(L)'
;MTIELNREAIAQVTALPAVTEAAEVGSALISLWPLTEAMQMDNDAKYAENLQVRVTRAFARVLTGEDVTVPDAEFVYEGADEIPGRPQNIVDTLLAANDAYDTMADYSESGDVQLIFDAAEALDVRWDTDVAAQVRETIAAVEAQIEDDAAQGRLSTSSEPADVATRFATALAVCDALLSVVTGDGEHDGDAAAQAVKVLPILLYVNELREQCSIPRICLTDQQILDLIDTRANAGDTLTATAEYIAPLAGAEWTKHRDDVLWNPDEAKKKAKEEDEKRNKEALAAKFAHIKDDPGKETVEL
;
A
#
# COMPACT_ATOMS: atom_id res chain seq x y z
N MET A 1 1.29 -2.27 -30.72
CA MET A 1 0.65 -3.61 -30.72
C MET A 1 -0.41 -3.52 -29.65
N THR A 2 -1.70 -3.64 -29.97
CA THR A 2 -2.75 -3.40 -28.96
C THR A 2 -2.64 -4.44 -27.85
N ILE A 3 -2.30 -4.00 -26.64
CA ILE A 3 -2.26 -4.85 -25.45
C ILE A 3 -3.72 -5.02 -25.01
N GLU A 4 -4.37 -6.09 -25.46
CA GLU A 4 -5.65 -6.52 -24.88
C GLU A 4 -5.36 -7.24 -23.56
N LEU A 5 -6.02 -6.81 -22.48
CA LEU A 5 -5.98 -7.54 -21.22
C LEU A 5 -6.53 -8.95 -21.42
N ASN A 6 -5.65 -9.95 -21.30
CA ASN A 6 -6.01 -11.34 -21.52
C ASN A 6 -6.96 -11.82 -20.43
N ARG A 7 -8.26 -11.91 -20.75
CA ARG A 7 -9.30 -12.35 -19.81
C ARG A 7 -9.09 -13.76 -19.27
N GLU A 8 -8.51 -14.66 -20.07
CA GLU A 8 -8.17 -16.01 -19.61
C GLU A 8 -7.05 -15.95 -18.56
N ALA A 9 -6.05 -15.11 -18.79
CA ALA A 9 -4.97 -14.89 -17.82
C ALA A 9 -5.49 -14.23 -16.53
N ILE A 10 -6.39 -13.24 -16.63
CA ILE A 10 -7.03 -12.65 -15.45
C ILE A 10 -7.81 -13.71 -14.67
N ALA A 11 -8.60 -14.56 -15.35
CA ALA A 11 -9.34 -15.62 -14.67
C ALA A 11 -8.41 -16.64 -13.96
N GLN A 12 -7.25 -16.94 -14.56
CA GLN A 12 -6.21 -17.76 -13.93
C GLN A 12 -5.64 -17.09 -12.67
N VAL A 13 -5.30 -15.80 -12.77
CA VAL A 13 -4.80 -15.01 -11.62
C VAL A 13 -5.85 -14.91 -10.51
N THR A 14 -7.12 -14.66 -10.84
CA THR A 14 -8.23 -14.63 -9.88
C THR A 14 -8.32 -15.94 -9.08
N ALA A 15 -8.06 -17.08 -9.73
CA ALA A 15 -8.11 -18.40 -9.12
C ALA A 15 -6.87 -18.75 -8.26
N LEU A 16 -5.85 -17.89 -8.23
CA LEU A 16 -4.68 -18.12 -7.39
C LEU A 16 -5.07 -18.04 -5.90
N PRO A 17 -4.61 -18.98 -5.05
CA PRO A 17 -4.91 -18.96 -3.62
C PRO A 17 -4.55 -17.62 -2.95
N ALA A 18 -3.37 -17.09 -3.24
CA ALA A 18 -2.91 -15.83 -2.66
C ALA A 18 -3.84 -14.64 -3.00
N VAL A 19 -4.36 -14.59 -4.22
CA VAL A 19 -5.31 -13.55 -4.67
C VAL A 19 -6.67 -13.73 -4.00
N THR A 20 -7.14 -14.96 -3.91
CA THR A 20 -8.42 -15.27 -3.23
C THR A 20 -8.35 -14.93 -1.74
N GLU A 21 -7.27 -15.31 -1.06
CA GLU A 21 -7.06 -15.00 0.37
C GLU A 21 -6.96 -13.48 0.61
N ALA A 22 -6.21 -12.76 -0.23
CA ALA A 22 -6.15 -11.31 -0.15
C ALA A 22 -7.54 -10.69 -0.36
N ALA A 23 -8.30 -11.19 -1.33
CA ALA A 23 -9.63 -10.70 -1.63
C ALA A 23 -10.65 -10.91 -0.49
N GLU A 24 -10.51 -11.98 0.31
CA GLU A 24 -11.31 -12.17 1.53
C GLU A 24 -11.03 -11.05 2.56
N VAL A 25 -9.76 -10.71 2.74
CA VAL A 25 -9.37 -9.59 3.63
C VAL A 25 -9.84 -8.26 3.06
N GLY A 26 -9.63 -8.03 1.76
CA GLY A 26 -10.06 -6.82 1.07
C GLY A 26 -11.57 -6.64 1.13
N SER A 27 -12.34 -7.72 0.95
CA SER A 27 -13.79 -7.77 1.15
C SER A 27 -14.17 -7.31 2.55
N ALA A 28 -13.54 -7.86 3.60
CA ALA A 28 -13.82 -7.49 4.98
C ALA A 28 -13.50 -6.03 5.32
N LEU A 29 -12.52 -5.43 4.64
CA LEU A 29 -12.20 -4.01 4.72
C LEU A 29 -13.28 -3.18 3.98
N ILE A 30 -13.52 -3.46 2.69
CA ILE A 30 -14.50 -2.73 1.86
C ILE A 30 -15.90 -2.72 2.51
N SER A 31 -16.31 -3.83 3.15
CA SER A 31 -17.59 -3.92 3.86
C SER A 31 -17.75 -2.96 5.05
N LEU A 32 -16.70 -2.25 5.48
CA LEU A 32 -16.82 -1.18 6.46
C LEU A 32 -17.53 0.06 5.89
N TRP A 33 -17.46 0.28 4.57
CA TRP A 33 -18.04 1.47 3.95
C TRP A 33 -19.54 1.32 3.64
N PRO A 34 -20.32 2.42 3.71
CA PRO A 34 -19.88 3.76 4.11
C PRO A 34 -19.64 3.84 5.62
N LEU A 35 -18.51 4.44 6.01
CA LEU A 35 -18.22 4.72 7.42
C LEU A 35 -19.27 5.70 7.96
N THR A 36 -19.77 5.47 9.17
CA THR A 36 -20.81 6.31 9.80
C THR A 36 -20.40 6.87 11.15
N GLU A 37 -19.38 6.29 11.78
CA GLU A 37 -18.85 6.75 13.06
C GLU A 37 -17.73 7.75 12.82
N ALA A 38 -17.79 8.92 13.49
CA ALA A 38 -16.76 9.96 13.36
C ALA A 38 -15.36 9.45 13.68
N MET A 39 -15.23 8.58 14.69
CA MET A 39 -13.95 7.94 15.04
C MET A 39 -13.37 7.14 13.88
N GLN A 40 -14.20 6.37 13.17
CA GLN A 40 -13.75 5.56 12.04
C GLN A 40 -13.33 6.45 10.86
N MET A 41 -14.05 7.55 10.61
CA MET A 41 -13.68 8.55 9.59
C MET A 41 -12.35 9.24 9.92
N ASP A 42 -12.15 9.65 11.17
CA ASP A 42 -10.90 10.27 11.62
C ASP A 42 -9.72 9.27 11.52
N ASN A 43 -9.94 8.01 11.89
CA ASN A 43 -8.95 6.95 11.76
C ASN A 43 -8.61 6.66 10.29
N ASP A 44 -9.60 6.64 9.41
CA ASP A 44 -9.40 6.41 7.97
C ASP A 44 -8.62 7.56 7.31
N ALA A 45 -8.96 8.81 7.63
CA ALA A 45 -8.21 9.98 7.18
C ALA A 45 -6.74 9.88 7.63
N LYS A 46 -6.50 9.52 8.90
CA LYS A 46 -5.15 9.33 9.44
C LYS A 46 -4.42 8.16 8.77
N TYR A 47 -5.11 7.08 8.42
CA TYR A 47 -4.52 5.99 7.66
C TYR A 47 -4.08 6.47 6.27
N ALA A 48 -4.89 7.28 5.59
CA ALA A 48 -4.55 7.82 4.27
C ALA A 48 -3.30 8.73 4.32
N GLU A 49 -3.19 9.62 5.30
CA GLU A 49 -1.98 10.43 5.53
C GLU A 49 -0.75 9.52 5.76
N ASN A 50 -0.87 8.52 6.64
CA ASN A 50 0.21 7.56 6.90
C ASN A 50 0.57 6.69 5.69
N LEU A 51 -0.37 6.42 4.79
CA LEU A 51 -0.13 5.68 3.56
C LEU A 51 0.76 6.51 2.63
N GLN A 52 0.42 7.79 2.42
CA GLN A 52 1.23 8.72 1.63
C GLN A 52 2.66 8.82 2.16
N VAL A 53 2.83 9.07 3.47
CA VAL A 53 4.16 9.15 4.11
C VAL A 53 4.99 7.88 3.87
N ARG A 54 4.37 6.68 3.94
CA ARG A 54 5.09 5.42 3.71
C ARG A 54 5.47 5.22 2.25
N VAL A 55 4.57 5.56 1.32
CA VAL A 55 4.82 5.47 -0.13
C VAL A 55 5.95 6.41 -0.54
N THR A 56 5.87 7.67 -0.14
CA THR A 56 6.83 8.70 -0.57
C THR A 56 8.20 8.47 0.07
N ARG A 57 8.23 7.94 1.31
CA ARG A 57 9.45 7.42 1.93
C ARG A 57 10.06 6.24 1.19
N ALA A 58 9.26 5.26 0.79
CA ALA A 58 9.76 4.11 0.04
C ALA A 58 10.36 4.56 -1.31
N PHE A 59 9.72 5.53 -1.98
CA PHE A 59 10.20 6.09 -3.23
C PHE A 59 11.52 6.84 -3.04
N ALA A 60 11.61 7.68 -2.01
CA ALA A 60 12.85 8.39 -1.71
C ALA A 60 14.02 7.44 -1.43
N ARG A 61 13.78 6.30 -0.75
CA ARG A 61 14.79 5.26 -0.55
C ARG A 61 15.22 4.59 -1.85
N VAL A 62 14.27 4.28 -2.74
CA VAL A 62 14.58 3.69 -4.06
C VAL A 62 15.39 4.67 -4.92
N LEU A 63 15.02 5.95 -4.94
CA LEU A 63 15.64 6.99 -5.75
C LEU A 63 17.04 7.37 -5.26
N THR A 64 17.22 7.48 -3.95
CA THR A 64 18.51 7.92 -3.36
C THR A 64 19.45 6.77 -3.03
N GLY A 65 18.92 5.58 -2.75
CA GLY A 65 19.67 4.49 -2.13
C GLY A 65 20.10 4.78 -0.69
N GLU A 66 19.60 5.86 -0.07
CA GLU A 66 19.97 6.29 1.27
C GLU A 66 18.96 5.84 2.33
N ASP A 67 19.40 5.80 3.59
CA ASP A 67 18.52 5.53 4.72
C ASP A 67 17.65 6.75 5.04
N VAL A 68 16.43 6.78 4.49
CA VAL A 68 15.39 7.77 4.80
C VAL A 68 14.54 7.28 5.97
N THR A 69 14.51 7.97 7.09
CA THR A 69 13.78 7.53 8.29
C THR A 69 12.30 7.93 8.23
N VAL A 70 11.47 7.34 9.09
CA VAL A 70 10.05 7.73 9.19
C VAL A 70 9.91 9.21 9.63
N PRO A 71 10.64 9.69 10.65
CA PRO A 71 10.62 11.11 11.01
C PRO A 71 11.02 12.04 9.88
N ASP A 72 11.96 11.66 9.01
CA ASP A 72 12.32 12.51 7.86
C ASP A 72 11.12 12.70 6.93
N ALA A 73 10.44 11.61 6.59
CA ALA A 73 9.29 11.63 5.69
C ALA A 73 8.07 12.35 6.30
N GLU A 74 7.79 12.13 7.59
CA GLU A 74 6.73 12.83 8.31
C GLU A 74 7.00 14.34 8.34
N PHE A 75 8.24 14.76 8.63
CA PHE A 75 8.56 16.18 8.74
C PHE A 75 8.46 16.90 7.39
N VAL A 76 8.89 16.25 6.29
CA VAL A 76 8.71 16.80 4.93
C VAL A 76 7.23 16.82 4.54
N TYR A 77 6.46 15.79 4.87
CA TYR A 77 5.01 15.77 4.65
C TYR A 77 4.29 16.92 5.39
N GLU A 78 4.75 17.26 6.60
CA GLU A 78 4.27 18.42 7.38
C GLU A 78 4.74 19.78 6.82
N GLY A 79 5.52 19.79 5.74
CA GLY A 79 5.93 20.99 5.01
C GLY A 79 7.36 21.46 5.26
N ALA A 80 8.23 20.62 5.83
CA ALA A 80 9.64 20.96 5.98
C ALA A 80 10.40 20.90 4.64
N ASP A 81 11.13 21.97 4.32
CA ASP A 81 12.02 22.08 3.16
C ASP A 81 13.50 21.84 3.51
N GLU A 82 13.84 21.81 4.80
CA GLU A 82 15.16 21.46 5.31
C GLU A 82 15.06 20.69 6.64
N ILE A 83 15.94 19.69 6.85
CA ILE A 83 16.04 18.96 8.12
C ILE A 83 17.47 19.04 8.67
N PRO A 84 17.69 19.67 9.85
CA PRO A 84 19.01 19.78 10.44
C PRO A 84 19.70 18.42 10.62
N GLY A 85 20.88 18.27 10.04
CA GLY A 85 21.69 17.05 10.14
C GLY A 85 21.33 15.95 9.14
N ARG A 86 20.41 16.21 8.20
CA ARG A 86 20.09 15.30 7.11
C ARG A 86 20.65 15.82 5.77
N PRO A 87 21.09 14.94 4.87
CA PRO A 87 21.44 15.32 3.50
C PRO A 87 20.26 16.00 2.79
N GLN A 88 20.51 17.13 2.13
CA GLN A 88 19.45 17.88 1.45
C GLN A 88 18.81 17.08 0.30
N ASN A 89 19.59 16.24 -0.39
CA ASN A 89 19.05 15.37 -1.44
C ASN A 89 17.96 14.42 -0.93
N ILE A 90 18.00 13.97 0.33
CA ILE A 90 16.91 13.16 0.92
C ILE A 90 15.63 14.00 1.03
N VAL A 91 15.76 15.24 1.51
CA VAL A 91 14.63 16.16 1.69
C VAL A 91 14.03 16.54 0.34
N ASP A 92 14.87 16.93 -0.61
CA ASP A 92 14.44 17.27 -1.98
C ASP A 92 13.74 16.08 -2.66
N THR A 93 14.25 14.85 -2.47
CA THR A 93 13.61 13.65 -3.04
C THR A 93 12.28 13.33 -2.36
N LEU A 94 12.16 13.55 -1.04
CA LEU A 94 10.88 13.40 -0.33
C LEU A 94 9.84 14.42 -0.81
N LEU A 95 10.25 15.68 -1.02
CA LEU A 95 9.38 16.73 -1.59
C LEU A 95 8.90 16.32 -2.98
N ALA A 96 9.83 15.93 -3.86
CA ALA A 96 9.53 15.43 -5.20
C ALA A 96 8.59 14.21 -5.18
N ALA A 97 8.77 13.29 -4.22
CA ALA A 97 7.90 12.14 -4.06
C ALA A 97 6.49 12.53 -3.59
N ASN A 98 6.36 13.47 -2.65
CA ASN A 98 5.07 14.02 -2.23
C ASN A 98 4.37 14.73 -3.41
N ASP A 99 5.09 15.56 -4.16
CA ASP A 99 4.57 16.27 -5.34
C ASP A 99 4.05 15.27 -6.39
N ALA A 100 4.78 14.18 -6.64
CA ALA A 100 4.35 13.12 -7.56
C ALA A 100 3.11 12.38 -7.07
N TYR A 101 3.02 12.09 -5.76
CA TYR A 101 1.86 11.46 -5.14
C TYR A 101 0.61 12.35 -5.25
N ASP A 102 0.75 13.63 -4.91
CA ASP A 102 -0.33 14.61 -4.96
C ASP A 102 -0.80 14.88 -6.40
N THR A 103 0.13 14.91 -7.36
CA THR A 103 -0.19 15.01 -8.80
C THR A 103 -1.10 13.89 -9.26
N MET A 104 -0.94 12.68 -8.71
CA MET A 104 -1.75 11.53 -9.09
C MET A 104 -3.11 11.46 -8.39
N ALA A 105 -3.36 12.26 -7.34
CA ALA A 105 -4.57 12.16 -6.52
C ALA A 105 -5.87 12.31 -7.33
N ASP A 106 -5.84 13.10 -8.41
CA ASP A 106 -6.99 13.37 -9.28
C ASP A 106 -7.14 12.35 -10.42
N TYR A 107 -6.22 11.38 -10.56
CA TYR A 107 -6.26 10.42 -11.68
C TYR A 107 -7.52 9.56 -11.64
N SER A 108 -7.89 9.04 -10.47
CA SER A 108 -9.03 8.15 -10.33
C SER A 108 -10.34 8.77 -10.82
N GLU A 109 -10.50 10.08 -10.69
CA GLU A 109 -11.67 10.82 -11.18
C GLU A 109 -11.52 11.29 -12.64
N SER A 110 -10.32 11.71 -13.06
CA SER A 110 -10.10 12.35 -14.36
C SER A 110 -9.79 11.37 -15.51
N GLY A 111 -9.13 10.25 -15.21
CA GLY A 111 -8.53 9.35 -16.20
C GLY A 111 -7.44 10.01 -17.05
N ASP A 112 -6.86 11.13 -16.60
CA ASP A 112 -5.86 11.86 -17.39
C ASP A 112 -4.50 11.18 -17.33
N VAL A 113 -4.16 10.48 -18.42
CA VAL A 113 -2.87 9.80 -18.60
C VAL A 113 -1.68 10.75 -18.44
N GLN A 114 -1.84 12.06 -18.63
CA GLN A 114 -0.76 13.01 -18.50
C GLN A 114 -0.24 13.12 -17.06
N LEU A 115 -1.09 12.90 -16.05
CA LEU A 115 -0.70 12.94 -14.64
C LEU A 115 0.43 11.94 -14.31
N ILE A 116 0.47 10.81 -15.01
CA ILE A 116 1.50 9.78 -14.82
C ILE A 116 2.86 10.27 -15.33
N PHE A 117 2.86 11.06 -16.41
CA PHE A 117 4.08 11.65 -16.95
C PHE A 117 4.54 12.84 -16.11
N ASP A 118 3.60 13.62 -15.58
CA ASP A 118 3.91 14.73 -14.68
C ASP A 118 4.47 14.20 -13.34
N ALA A 119 3.91 13.10 -12.82
CA ALA A 119 4.46 12.38 -11.67
C ALA A 119 5.84 11.76 -11.96
N ALA A 120 6.06 11.22 -13.16
CA ALA A 120 7.38 10.75 -13.58
C ALA A 120 8.40 11.89 -13.68
N GLU A 121 8.00 13.05 -14.18
CA GLU A 121 8.83 14.26 -14.22
C GLU A 121 9.19 14.74 -12.81
N ALA A 122 8.22 14.80 -11.90
CA ALA A 122 8.45 15.17 -10.50
C ALA A 122 9.50 14.24 -9.84
N LEU A 123 9.45 12.94 -10.11
CA LEU A 123 10.41 11.95 -9.61
C LEU A 123 11.77 11.93 -10.36
N ASP A 124 11.96 12.78 -11.39
CA ASP A 124 13.06 12.71 -12.38
C ASP A 124 13.24 11.30 -13.00
N VAL A 125 12.13 10.58 -13.18
CA VAL A 125 12.09 9.28 -13.84
C VAL A 125 11.93 9.46 -15.33
N ARG A 126 12.90 8.96 -16.11
CA ARG A 126 12.92 9.10 -17.57
C ARG A 126 12.61 7.78 -18.25
N TRP A 127 11.54 7.79 -19.03
CA TRP A 127 11.27 6.78 -20.05
C TRP A 127 11.71 7.31 -21.42
N ASP A 128 12.28 6.43 -22.25
CA ASP A 128 12.53 6.79 -23.64
C ASP A 128 11.20 6.99 -24.40
N THR A 129 11.28 7.58 -25.59
CA THR A 129 10.10 7.94 -26.36
C THR A 129 9.23 6.74 -26.73
N ASP A 130 9.84 5.58 -26.97
CA ASP A 130 9.12 4.37 -27.39
C ASP A 130 8.41 3.72 -26.19
N VAL A 131 9.07 3.67 -25.02
CA VAL A 131 8.47 3.23 -23.76
C VAL A 131 7.35 4.17 -23.34
N ALA A 132 7.56 5.49 -23.41
CA ALA A 132 6.52 6.48 -23.09
C ALA A 132 5.29 6.33 -23.99
N ALA A 133 5.48 6.07 -25.29
CA ALA A 133 4.38 5.80 -26.22
C ALA A 133 3.65 4.50 -25.86
N GLN A 134 4.38 3.43 -25.53
CA GLN A 134 3.79 2.15 -25.12
C GLN A 134 3.01 2.25 -23.80
N VAL A 135 3.50 3.03 -22.82
CA VAL A 135 2.76 3.30 -21.57
C VAL A 135 1.42 3.98 -21.89
N ARG A 136 1.41 5.02 -22.75
CA ARG A 136 0.16 5.69 -23.18
C ARG A 136 -0.80 4.74 -23.87
N GLU A 137 -0.30 3.92 -24.80
CA GLU A 137 -1.12 2.93 -25.51
C GLU A 137 -1.70 1.89 -24.55
N THR A 138 -0.90 1.41 -23.59
CA THR A 138 -1.32 0.42 -22.60
C THR A 138 -2.43 0.98 -21.71
N ILE A 139 -2.24 2.18 -21.16
CA ILE A 139 -3.24 2.81 -20.28
C ILE A 139 -4.53 3.10 -21.07
N ALA A 140 -4.44 3.63 -22.29
CA ALA A 140 -5.62 3.86 -23.11
C ALA A 140 -6.42 2.56 -23.38
N ALA A 141 -5.73 1.43 -23.57
CA ALA A 141 -6.38 0.13 -23.72
C ALA A 141 -7.03 -0.35 -22.41
N VAL A 142 -6.37 -0.11 -21.27
CA VAL A 142 -6.89 -0.45 -19.93
C VAL A 142 -8.15 0.38 -19.61
N GLU A 143 -8.11 1.69 -19.80
CA GLU A 143 -9.26 2.57 -19.56
C GLU A 143 -10.47 2.19 -20.42
N ALA A 144 -10.25 1.90 -21.70
CA ALA A 144 -11.31 1.42 -22.59
C ALA A 144 -11.90 0.08 -22.12
N GLN A 145 -11.08 -0.81 -21.58
CA GLN A 145 -11.53 -2.10 -21.05
C GLN A 145 -12.32 -1.93 -19.74
N ILE A 146 -11.88 -1.03 -18.86
CA ILE A 146 -12.58 -0.69 -17.61
C ILE A 146 -13.95 -0.08 -17.91
N GLU A 147 -14.05 0.83 -18.87
CA GLU A 147 -15.32 1.41 -19.31
C GLU A 147 -16.28 0.33 -19.84
N ASP A 148 -15.78 -0.61 -20.66
CA ASP A 148 -16.57 -1.74 -21.16
C ASP A 148 -17.05 -2.67 -20.03
N ASP A 149 -16.15 -3.02 -19.09
CA ASP A 149 -16.50 -3.88 -17.96
C ASP A 149 -17.47 -3.20 -16.98
N ALA A 150 -17.36 -1.88 -16.79
CA ALA A 150 -18.33 -1.08 -16.05
C ALA A 150 -19.71 -1.07 -16.74
N ALA A 151 -19.74 -0.83 -18.06
CA ALA A 151 -20.98 -0.85 -18.85
C ALA A 151 -21.68 -2.22 -18.83
N GLN A 152 -20.90 -3.30 -18.71
CA GLN A 152 -21.39 -4.67 -18.59
C GLN A 152 -21.68 -5.10 -17.13
N GLY A 153 -21.49 -4.22 -16.15
CA GLY A 153 -21.76 -4.47 -14.73
C GLY A 153 -20.77 -5.39 -14.02
N ARG A 154 -19.60 -5.62 -14.61
CA ARG A 154 -18.55 -6.53 -14.08
C ARG A 154 -17.65 -5.87 -13.05
N LEU A 155 -17.57 -4.54 -13.07
CA LEU A 155 -16.93 -3.74 -12.01
C LEU A 155 -17.95 -3.36 -10.92
N SER A 156 -18.83 -4.29 -10.58
CA SER A 156 -19.76 -4.11 -9.45
C SER A 156 -18.97 -3.72 -8.20
N THR A 157 -19.40 -2.67 -7.49
CA THR A 157 -18.82 -2.23 -6.21
C THR A 157 -19.14 -3.18 -5.05
N SER A 158 -19.63 -4.38 -5.38
CA SER A 158 -19.89 -5.50 -4.48
C SER A 158 -18.67 -5.81 -3.64
N SER A 159 -18.87 -5.92 -2.33
CA SER A 159 -17.85 -6.39 -1.41
C SER A 159 -17.74 -7.92 -1.37
N GLU A 160 -18.43 -8.68 -2.23
CA GLU A 160 -18.30 -10.13 -2.26
C GLU A 160 -16.87 -10.55 -2.62
N PRO A 161 -16.24 -11.51 -1.90
CA PRO A 161 -14.83 -11.87 -2.12
C PRO A 161 -14.49 -12.24 -3.57
N ALA A 162 -15.39 -12.90 -4.30
CA ALA A 162 -15.17 -13.26 -5.70
C ALA A 162 -15.11 -12.03 -6.64
N ASP A 163 -15.94 -11.01 -6.37
CA ASP A 163 -15.95 -9.77 -7.13
C ASP A 163 -14.69 -8.94 -6.81
N VAL A 164 -14.28 -8.91 -5.54
CA VAL A 164 -13.02 -8.29 -5.09
C VAL A 164 -11.82 -8.98 -5.74
N ALA A 165 -11.79 -10.32 -5.77
CA ALA A 165 -10.70 -11.09 -6.37
C ALA A 165 -10.55 -10.80 -7.86
N THR A 166 -11.67 -10.71 -8.59
CA THR A 166 -11.67 -10.38 -10.02
C THR A 166 -11.12 -8.98 -10.27
N ARG A 167 -11.60 -7.97 -9.52
CA ARG A 167 -11.14 -6.58 -9.66
C ARG A 167 -9.67 -6.43 -9.26
N PHE A 168 -9.23 -7.12 -8.22
CA PHE A 168 -7.83 -7.13 -7.80
C PHE A 168 -6.92 -7.83 -8.82
N ALA A 169 -7.33 -8.97 -9.38
CA ALA A 169 -6.61 -9.66 -10.45
C ALA A 169 -6.46 -8.80 -11.71
N THR A 170 -7.50 -8.03 -12.08
CA THR A 170 -7.42 -7.06 -13.17
C THR A 170 -6.36 -5.99 -12.89
N ALA A 171 -6.36 -5.40 -11.69
CA ALA A 171 -5.35 -4.41 -11.31
C ALA A 171 -3.92 -5.00 -11.29
N LEU A 172 -3.75 -6.26 -10.89
CA LEU A 172 -2.47 -6.98 -10.95
C LEU A 172 -2.02 -7.22 -12.39
N ALA A 173 -2.94 -7.56 -13.30
CA ALA A 173 -2.63 -7.75 -14.71
C ALA A 173 -2.18 -6.45 -15.38
N VAL A 174 -2.83 -5.33 -15.07
CA VAL A 174 -2.41 -4.01 -15.55
C VAL A 174 -1.05 -3.63 -14.97
N CYS A 175 -0.84 -3.87 -13.67
CA CYS A 175 0.45 -3.67 -13.03
C CYS A 175 1.55 -4.44 -13.76
N ASP A 176 1.40 -5.75 -13.95
CA ASP A 176 2.43 -6.56 -14.64
C ASP A 176 2.69 -6.10 -16.07
N ALA A 177 1.64 -5.75 -16.83
CA ALA A 177 1.78 -5.26 -18.20
C ALA A 177 2.61 -3.97 -18.25
N LEU A 178 2.28 -2.98 -17.42
CA LEU A 178 2.99 -1.70 -17.39
C LEU A 178 4.40 -1.81 -16.83
N LEU A 179 4.58 -2.63 -15.79
CA LEU A 179 5.91 -2.91 -15.26
C LEU A 179 6.79 -3.55 -16.34
N SER A 180 6.27 -4.46 -17.17
CA SER A 180 7.01 -5.05 -18.31
C SER A 180 7.42 -3.99 -19.33
N VAL A 181 6.50 -3.08 -19.68
CA VAL A 181 6.77 -1.98 -20.63
C VAL A 181 7.93 -1.11 -20.15
N VAL A 182 7.94 -0.69 -18.88
CA VAL A 182 8.97 0.24 -18.37
C VAL A 182 10.29 -0.43 -18.02
N THR A 183 10.30 -1.74 -17.72
CA THR A 183 11.55 -2.48 -17.48
C THR A 183 12.19 -3.06 -18.74
N GLY A 184 11.40 -3.28 -19.80
CA GLY A 184 11.82 -3.83 -21.09
C GLY A 184 11.91 -5.37 -21.13
N ASP A 185 11.91 -5.94 -22.34
CA ASP A 185 11.83 -7.39 -22.60
C ASP A 185 13.15 -8.19 -22.40
N GLY A 186 14.01 -7.78 -21.47
CA GLY A 186 15.02 -8.70 -20.93
C GLY A 186 16.45 -8.64 -21.49
N GLU A 187 16.90 -7.55 -22.10
CA GLU A 187 18.33 -7.22 -22.00
C GLU A 187 18.60 -6.75 -20.56
N HIS A 188 18.89 -7.71 -19.68
CA HIS A 188 19.22 -7.54 -18.25
C HIS A 188 20.58 -6.84 -18.05
N ASP A 189 20.83 -5.75 -18.76
CA ASP A 189 22.04 -4.92 -18.61
C ASP A 189 21.85 -3.84 -17.54
N GLY A 190 20.66 -3.75 -16.92
CA GLY A 190 20.31 -2.79 -15.88
C GLY A 190 20.27 -3.41 -14.48
N ASP A 191 20.88 -2.72 -13.52
CA ASP A 191 20.78 -3.00 -12.07
C ASP A 191 19.32 -2.97 -11.60
N ALA A 192 18.95 -3.86 -10.67
CA ALA A 192 17.59 -3.96 -10.12
C ALA A 192 17.12 -2.62 -9.52
N ALA A 193 18.04 -1.84 -8.95
CA ALA A 193 17.77 -0.49 -8.46
C ALA A 193 17.36 0.47 -9.60
N ALA A 194 18.05 0.43 -10.75
CA ALA A 194 17.69 1.27 -11.89
C ALA A 194 16.32 0.91 -12.47
N GLN A 195 15.96 -0.38 -12.47
CA GLN A 195 14.63 -0.82 -12.89
C GLN A 195 13.55 -0.47 -11.86
N ALA A 196 13.86 -0.55 -10.57
CA ALA A 196 12.97 -0.11 -9.50
C ALA A 196 12.62 1.39 -9.60
N VAL A 197 13.58 2.24 -9.98
CA VAL A 197 13.32 3.67 -10.24
C VAL A 197 12.31 3.87 -11.36
N LYS A 198 12.42 3.12 -12.47
CA LYS A 198 11.53 3.29 -13.64
C LYS A 198 10.07 2.93 -13.36
N VAL A 199 9.80 2.10 -12.35
CA VAL A 199 8.44 1.63 -12.07
C VAL A 199 7.68 2.51 -11.07
N LEU A 200 8.36 3.43 -10.38
CA LEU A 200 7.72 4.25 -9.33
C LEU A 200 6.46 5.00 -9.81
N PRO A 201 6.45 5.67 -10.99
CA PRO A 201 5.24 6.33 -11.47
C PRO A 201 4.11 5.34 -11.78
N ILE A 202 4.44 4.12 -12.22
CA ILE A 202 3.47 3.05 -12.47
C ILE A 202 2.84 2.58 -11.16
N LEU A 203 3.60 2.50 -10.06
CA LEU A 203 3.06 2.10 -8.76
C LEU A 203 2.04 3.12 -8.21
N LEU A 204 2.25 4.42 -8.46
CA LEU A 204 1.25 5.45 -8.15
C LEU A 204 0.00 5.26 -8.99
N TYR A 205 0.16 5.12 -10.31
CA TYR A 205 -0.97 4.85 -11.22
C TYR A 205 -1.78 3.62 -10.81
N VAL A 206 -1.13 2.50 -10.49
CA VAL A 206 -1.85 1.27 -10.13
C VAL A 206 -2.62 1.45 -8.80
N ASN A 207 -2.18 2.32 -7.89
CA ASN A 207 -2.99 2.68 -6.71
C ASN A 207 -4.24 3.48 -7.08
N GLU A 208 -4.16 4.41 -8.03
CA GLU A 208 -5.33 5.14 -8.52
C GLU A 208 -6.28 4.26 -9.33
N LEU A 209 -5.73 3.33 -10.11
CA LEU A 209 -6.52 2.30 -10.80
C LEU A 209 -7.26 1.39 -9.80
N ARG A 210 -6.62 1.03 -8.69
CA ARG A 210 -7.27 0.25 -7.62
C ARG A 210 -8.46 1.03 -7.05
N GLU A 211 -8.31 2.33 -6.81
CA GLU A 211 -9.40 3.20 -6.35
C GLU A 211 -10.57 3.20 -7.35
N GLN A 212 -10.31 3.39 -8.65
CA GLN A 212 -11.33 3.30 -9.72
C GLN A 212 -12.05 1.95 -9.72
N CYS A 213 -11.31 0.88 -9.44
CA CYS A 213 -11.84 -0.48 -9.36
C CYS A 213 -12.42 -0.82 -7.97
N SER A 214 -12.54 0.16 -7.05
CA SER A 214 -12.98 -0.02 -5.66
C SER A 214 -12.21 -1.12 -4.92
N ILE A 215 -10.91 -1.16 -5.14
CA ILE A 215 -9.91 -1.98 -4.43
C ILE A 215 -9.07 -1.04 -3.57
N PRO A 216 -8.86 -1.34 -2.28
CA PRO A 216 -8.08 -0.45 -1.42
C PRO A 216 -6.63 -0.35 -1.89
N ARG A 217 -6.08 0.87 -1.86
CA ARG A 217 -4.67 1.16 -2.16
C ARG A 217 -3.72 0.35 -1.26
N ILE A 218 -2.51 0.10 -1.76
CA ILE A 218 -1.46 -0.61 -1.00
C ILE A 218 -0.16 0.19 -0.96
N CYS A 219 0.72 -0.16 -0.02
CA CYS A 219 2.08 0.36 0.04
C CYS A 219 3.09 -0.78 -0.03
N LEU A 220 4.05 -0.67 -0.94
CA LEU A 220 5.24 -1.51 -0.95
C LEU A 220 6.39 -0.73 -0.30
N THR A 221 7.21 -1.42 0.50
CA THR A 221 8.49 -0.89 0.98
C THR A 221 9.51 -0.84 -0.16
N ASP A 222 10.58 -0.08 0.01
CA ASP A 222 11.71 -0.02 -0.92
C ASP A 222 12.27 -1.40 -1.26
N GLN A 223 12.47 -2.25 -0.25
CA GLN A 223 12.92 -3.62 -0.45
C GLN A 223 11.89 -4.46 -1.22
N GLN A 224 10.59 -4.32 -0.92
CA GLN A 224 9.55 -5.05 -1.64
C GLN A 224 9.42 -4.63 -3.11
N ILE A 225 9.71 -3.37 -3.43
CA ILE A 225 9.77 -2.90 -4.81
C ILE A 225 10.95 -3.58 -5.54
N LEU A 226 12.14 -3.58 -4.94
CA LEU A 226 13.32 -4.26 -5.49
C LEU A 226 13.08 -5.76 -5.69
N ASP A 227 12.56 -6.43 -4.66
CA ASP A 227 12.24 -7.87 -4.68
C ASP A 227 11.17 -8.21 -5.73
N LEU A 228 10.20 -7.33 -5.97
CA LEU A 228 9.20 -7.50 -7.04
C LEU A 228 9.88 -7.49 -8.41
N ILE A 229 10.82 -6.57 -8.65
CA ILE A 229 11.59 -6.54 -9.91
C ILE A 229 12.40 -7.82 -10.07
N ASP A 230 13.12 -8.24 -9.04
CA ASP A 230 13.92 -9.46 -9.07
C ASP A 230 13.05 -10.72 -9.26
N THR A 231 11.91 -10.79 -8.59
CA THR A 231 10.97 -11.91 -8.72
C THR A 231 10.46 -12.03 -10.15
N ARG A 232 10.11 -10.90 -10.79
CA ARG A 232 9.64 -10.86 -12.18
C ARG A 232 10.75 -11.20 -13.17
N ALA A 233 11.95 -10.67 -12.96
CA ALA A 233 13.12 -10.95 -13.80
C ALA A 233 13.48 -12.44 -13.88
N ASN A 234 13.23 -13.19 -12.80
CA ASN A 234 13.51 -14.62 -12.71
C ASN A 234 12.31 -15.52 -13.06
N ALA A 235 11.18 -14.94 -13.44
CA ALA A 235 9.95 -15.69 -13.72
C ALA A 235 9.80 -16.00 -15.22
N GLY A 236 9.32 -17.22 -15.53
CA GLY A 236 8.87 -17.56 -16.89
C GLY A 236 7.46 -17.04 -17.21
N ASP A 237 6.68 -16.73 -16.18
CA ASP A 237 5.36 -16.11 -16.24
C ASP A 237 5.33 -14.94 -15.24
N THR A 238 5.51 -13.73 -15.76
CA THR A 238 5.63 -12.51 -14.97
C THR A 238 4.32 -12.14 -14.28
N LEU A 239 3.19 -12.46 -14.89
CA LEU A 239 1.87 -12.13 -14.35
C LEU A 239 1.58 -12.95 -13.09
N THR A 240 1.77 -14.28 -13.17
CA THR A 240 1.62 -15.14 -12.00
C THR A 240 2.60 -14.74 -10.89
N ALA A 241 3.86 -14.47 -11.25
CA ALA A 241 4.88 -14.04 -10.29
C ALA A 241 4.52 -12.71 -9.61
N THR A 242 4.03 -11.72 -10.37
CA THR A 242 3.55 -10.43 -9.84
C THR A 242 2.37 -10.64 -8.90
N ALA A 243 1.41 -11.49 -9.26
CA ALA A 243 0.24 -11.76 -8.45
C ALA A 243 0.58 -12.48 -7.13
N GLU A 244 1.39 -13.55 -7.19
CA GLU A 244 1.81 -14.29 -6.00
C GLU A 244 2.68 -13.45 -5.06
N TYR A 245 3.44 -12.50 -5.60
CA TYR A 245 4.25 -11.59 -4.79
C TYR A 245 3.41 -10.48 -4.12
N ILE A 246 2.55 -9.80 -4.89
CA ILE A 246 1.81 -8.62 -4.40
C ILE A 246 0.61 -9.02 -3.54
N ALA A 247 -0.11 -10.08 -3.88
CA ALA A 247 -1.35 -10.44 -3.18
C ALA A 247 -1.20 -10.61 -1.66
N PRO A 248 -0.21 -11.36 -1.11
CA PRO A 248 -0.05 -11.47 0.34
C PRO A 248 0.31 -10.13 0.99
N LEU A 249 1.06 -9.26 0.29
CA LEU A 249 1.39 -7.91 0.78
C LEU A 249 0.16 -7.01 0.84
N ALA A 250 -0.71 -7.10 -0.17
CA ALA A 250 -1.99 -6.42 -0.19
C ALA A 250 -2.90 -6.89 0.96
N GLY A 251 -3.00 -8.20 1.19
CA GLY A 251 -3.77 -8.75 2.32
C GLY A 251 -3.26 -8.25 3.68
N ALA A 252 -1.93 -8.16 3.86
CA ALA A 252 -1.34 -7.61 5.08
C ALA A 252 -1.66 -6.12 5.26
N GLU A 253 -1.56 -5.33 4.19
CA GLU A 253 -1.89 -3.89 4.22
C GLU A 253 -3.38 -3.66 4.51
N TRP A 254 -4.28 -4.42 3.88
CA TRP A 254 -5.72 -4.30 4.10
C TRP A 254 -6.14 -4.75 5.50
N THR A 255 -5.46 -5.75 6.08
CA THR A 255 -5.64 -6.11 7.49
C THR A 255 -5.28 -4.93 8.38
N LYS A 256 -4.11 -4.32 8.15
CA LYS A 256 -3.65 -3.15 8.91
C LYS A 256 -4.62 -1.98 8.76
N HIS A 257 -5.06 -1.66 7.55
CA HIS A 257 -6.03 -0.58 7.29
C HIS A 257 -7.32 -0.81 8.07
N ARG A 258 -7.86 -2.03 8.00
CA ARG A 258 -9.08 -2.41 8.74
C ARG A 258 -8.90 -2.25 10.26
N ASP A 259 -7.76 -2.71 10.78
CA ASP A 259 -7.46 -2.61 12.21
C ASP A 259 -7.29 -1.16 12.66
N ASP A 260 -6.66 -0.31 11.85
CA ASP A 260 -6.50 1.12 12.10
C ASP A 260 -7.86 1.84 12.12
N VAL A 261 -8.73 1.57 11.13
CA VAL A 261 -10.09 2.16 11.06
C VAL A 261 -10.91 1.79 12.29
N LEU A 262 -10.85 0.52 12.71
CA LEU A 262 -11.61 -0.01 13.86
C LEU A 262 -10.94 0.30 15.21
N TRP A 263 -9.76 0.91 15.24
CA TRP A 263 -9.02 1.13 16.46
C TRP A 263 -9.72 2.14 17.37
N ASN A 264 -10.03 1.73 18.61
CA ASN A 264 -10.64 2.58 19.61
C ASN A 264 -9.61 3.00 20.69
N PRO A 265 -9.18 4.28 20.74
CA PRO A 265 -8.20 4.77 21.70
C PRO A 265 -8.64 4.62 23.16
N ASP A 266 -9.92 4.82 23.44
CA ASP A 266 -10.43 4.82 24.81
C ASP A 266 -10.56 3.40 25.36
N GLU A 267 -10.96 2.45 24.51
CA GLU A 267 -10.89 1.03 24.87
C GLU A 267 -9.46 0.56 25.06
N ALA A 268 -8.53 1.00 24.21
CA ALA A 268 -7.11 0.67 24.35
C ALA A 268 -6.54 1.21 25.67
N LYS A 269 -6.82 2.48 26.01
CA LYS A 269 -6.44 3.09 27.30
C LYS A 269 -7.05 2.35 28.50
N LYS A 270 -8.33 1.96 28.40
CA LYS A 270 -9.02 1.22 29.46
C LYS A 270 -8.37 -0.15 29.67
N LYS A 271 -8.13 -0.92 28.61
CA LYS A 271 -7.47 -2.23 28.67
C LYS A 271 -6.05 -2.12 29.26
N ALA A 272 -5.27 -1.13 28.81
CA ALA A 272 -3.93 -0.89 29.35
C ALA A 272 -3.94 -0.58 30.86
N LYS A 273 -4.91 0.21 31.33
CA LYS A 273 -5.06 0.50 32.76
C LYS A 273 -5.46 -0.75 33.55
N GLU A 274 -6.39 -1.56 33.04
CA GLU A 274 -6.83 -2.80 33.68
C GLU A 274 -5.69 -3.83 33.78
N GLU A 275 -4.86 -3.94 32.73
CA GLU A 275 -3.67 -4.80 32.73
C GLU A 275 -2.60 -4.33 33.72
N ASP A 276 -2.35 -3.02 33.80
CA ASP A 276 -1.42 -2.46 34.79
C ASP A 276 -1.93 -2.68 36.22
N GLU A 277 -3.22 -2.46 36.48
CA GLU A 277 -3.85 -2.76 37.77
C GLU A 277 -3.74 -4.26 38.13
N LYS A 278 -3.92 -5.15 37.15
CA LYS A 278 -3.77 -6.60 37.35
C LYS A 278 -2.32 -6.97 37.67
N ARG A 279 -1.36 -6.49 36.88
CA ARG A 279 0.09 -6.72 37.11
C ARG A 279 0.54 -6.18 38.46
N ASN A 280 0.03 -5.01 38.87
CA ASN A 280 0.31 -4.43 40.17
C ASN A 280 -0.28 -5.29 41.31
N LYS A 281 -1.54 -5.75 41.19
CA LYS A 281 -2.16 -6.67 42.16
C LYS A 281 -1.39 -7.99 42.28
N GLU A 282 -0.98 -8.58 41.17
CA GLU A 282 -0.18 -9.82 41.16
C GLU A 282 1.20 -9.63 41.78
N ALA A 283 1.87 -8.52 41.45
CA ALA A 283 3.15 -8.16 42.06
C ALA A 283 3.03 -7.89 43.56
N LEU A 284 1.94 -7.25 43.99
CA LEU A 284 1.63 -7.05 45.40
C LEU A 284 1.37 -8.40 46.08
N ALA A 285 0.50 -9.25 45.53
CA ALA A 285 0.23 -10.58 46.08
C ALA A 285 1.51 -11.41 46.22
N ALA A 286 2.40 -11.40 45.22
CA ALA A 286 3.70 -12.06 45.28
C ALA A 286 4.61 -11.48 46.37
N LYS A 287 4.63 -10.15 46.53
CA LYS A 287 5.38 -9.48 47.62
C LYS A 287 4.82 -9.81 49.00
N PHE A 288 3.53 -10.08 49.15
CA PHE A 288 2.92 -10.40 50.45
C PHE A 288 2.78 -11.91 50.69
N ALA A 289 3.08 -12.78 49.72
CA ALA A 289 2.92 -14.23 49.80
C ALA A 289 3.79 -14.92 50.88
N HIS A 290 4.86 -14.28 51.35
CA HIS A 290 5.73 -14.80 52.40
C HIS A 290 5.36 -14.31 53.82
N ILE A 291 4.38 -13.41 53.93
CA ILE A 291 3.84 -12.97 55.21
C ILE A 291 2.80 -14.00 55.64
N LYS A 292 3.20 -14.94 56.50
CA LYS A 292 2.24 -15.75 57.26
C LYS A 292 1.51 -14.82 58.21
N ASP A 293 0.18 -14.97 58.32
CA ASP A 293 -0.56 -14.38 59.44
C ASP A 293 0.16 -14.78 60.72
N ASP A 294 0.69 -13.78 61.42
CA ASP A 294 1.35 -13.99 62.70
C ASP A 294 0.24 -14.25 63.73
N PRO A 295 0.13 -15.46 64.29
CA PRO A 295 -0.93 -15.79 65.26
C PRO A 295 -0.82 -14.98 66.57
N GLY A 296 0.22 -14.14 66.73
CA GLY A 296 0.39 -13.20 67.84
C GLY A 296 -0.02 -11.75 67.56
N LYS A 297 -0.56 -11.42 66.37
CA LYS A 297 -1.00 -10.04 66.08
C LYS A 297 -2.31 -9.75 66.81
N GLU A 298 -2.26 -8.89 67.83
CA GLU A 298 -3.48 -8.38 68.50
C GLU A 298 -4.42 -7.75 67.46
N THR A 299 -5.67 -8.22 67.46
CA THR A 299 -6.76 -7.59 66.73
C THR A 299 -6.90 -6.16 67.23
N VAL A 300 -6.54 -5.20 66.37
CA VAL A 300 -6.83 -3.79 66.61
C VAL A 300 -8.35 -3.63 66.44
N GLU A 301 -9.07 -3.47 67.54
CA GLU A 301 -10.48 -3.09 67.50
C GLU A 301 -10.60 -1.68 66.89
N LEU A 302 -11.49 -1.57 65.90
CA LEU A 302 -11.89 -0.32 65.24
C LEU A 302 -12.79 0.51 66.15
#